data_AF-A0A965VEC4-F1
#
_entry.id   AF-A0A965VEC4-F1
#
_cell.length_a   1.000
_cell.length_b   1.000
_cell.length_c   1.000
_cell.angle_alpha   90.00
_cell.angle_beta   90.00
_cell.angle_gamma   90.00
#
_symmetry.space_group_name_H-M   'P 1'
#
loop_
_entity.id
_entity.type
_entity.pdbx_description
1 polymer ?
#
loop_
_entity_poly.entity_id
_entity_poly.type
_entity_poly.pdbx_seq_one_letter_code
_entity_poly.pdbx_strand_id
1 'polypeptide(L)'
;MSISEAPIRAGSAYTDIAQAVKAYITTAKLVSSDGLTWIEFGDLLVGLLRLAITGAELLDLPGPAKKEIVLEAVAALFDSVADYAVPTMLLPLWLAARPAVRSLVLSLASGAIEQLLPLLRAAA
;
A
#
# COMPACT_ATOMS: atom_id res chain seq x y z
N MET A 1 -12.87 6.78 -12.37
CA MET A 1 -11.50 6.31 -12.64
C MET A 1 -10.84 6.17 -11.29
N SER A 2 -10.35 4.97 -10.96
CA SER A 2 -9.77 4.71 -9.64
C SER A 2 -8.39 5.36 -9.54
N ILE A 3 -8.07 5.98 -8.39
CA ILE A 3 -6.79 6.67 -8.17
C ILE A 3 -5.61 5.69 -8.21
N SER A 4 -5.87 4.40 -7.96
CA SER A 4 -4.87 3.35 -7.97
C SER A 4 -4.52 2.85 -9.37
N GLU A 5 -5.29 3.17 -10.42
CA GLU A 5 -5.04 2.67 -11.78
C GLU A 5 -3.67 3.06 -12.35
N ALA A 6 -3.27 4.32 -12.21
CA ALA A 6 -1.97 4.80 -12.69
C ALA A 6 -0.80 4.19 -11.88
N PRO A 7 -0.84 4.18 -10.54
CA PRO A 7 0.13 3.45 -9.72
C PRO A 7 0.25 1.95 -10.05
N ILE A 8 -0.87 1.25 -10.23
CA ILE A 8 -0.86 -0.18 -10.60
C ILE A 8 -0.12 -0.38 -11.92
N ARG A 9 -0.45 0.44 -12.93
CA ARG A 9 0.21 0.37 -14.24
C ARG A 9 1.71 0.60 -14.13
N ALA A 10 2.14 1.60 -13.36
CA ALA A 10 3.56 1.88 -13.13
C ALA A 10 4.28 0.72 -12.44
N GLY A 11 3.66 0.12 -11.42
CA GLY A 11 4.22 -1.04 -10.71
C GLY A 11 4.31 -2.30 -11.58
N SER A 12 3.28 -2.57 -12.39
CA SER A 12 3.21 -3.74 -13.27
C SER A 12 4.27 -3.77 -14.39
N ALA A 13 4.98 -2.67 -14.63
CA ALA A 13 6.08 -2.62 -15.59
C ALA A 13 7.34 -3.36 -15.11
N TYR A 14 7.40 -3.76 -13.85
CA TYR A 14 8.56 -4.39 -13.23
C TYR A 14 8.23 -5.80 -12.73
N THR A 15 9.14 -6.74 -12.96
CA THR A 15 9.06 -8.10 -12.40
C THR A 15 9.62 -8.17 -10.98
N ASP A 16 10.62 -7.34 -10.67
CA ASP A 16 11.16 -7.22 -9.32
C ASP A 16 10.19 -6.49 -8.40
N ILE A 17 9.85 -7.11 -7.27
CA ILE A 17 8.85 -6.57 -6.33
C ILE A 17 9.28 -5.23 -5.72
N ALA A 18 10.56 -5.06 -5.39
CA ALA A 18 11.04 -3.83 -4.77
C ALA A 18 10.95 -2.66 -5.75
N GLN A 19 11.31 -2.89 -7.03
CA GLN A 19 11.11 -1.91 -8.09
C GLN A 19 9.63 -1.62 -8.36
N ALA A 20 8.78 -2.65 -8.41
CA ALA A 20 7.34 -2.51 -8.62
C ALA A 20 6.69 -1.65 -7.53
N VAL A 21 6.98 -1.95 -6.24
CA VAL A 21 6.48 -1.18 -5.10
C VAL A 21 6.99 0.26 -5.13
N LYS A 22 8.27 0.47 -5.43
CA LYS A 22 8.85 1.82 -5.54
C LYS A 22 8.19 2.63 -6.66
N ALA A 23 7.98 2.03 -7.83
CA ALA A 23 7.31 2.69 -8.95
C ALA A 23 5.85 3.02 -8.63
N TYR A 24 5.15 2.10 -7.95
CA TYR A 24 3.79 2.32 -7.45
C TYR A 24 3.74 3.53 -6.52
N ILE A 25 4.56 3.55 -5.46
CA ILE A 25 4.56 4.62 -4.45
C ILE A 25 4.95 5.96 -5.08
N THR A 26 5.92 5.96 -6.01
CA THR A 26 6.33 7.19 -6.71
C THR A 26 5.15 7.78 -7.49
N THR A 27 4.40 6.94 -8.19
CA THR A 27 3.22 7.37 -8.95
C THR A 27 2.08 7.77 -8.02
N ALA A 28 1.87 7.05 -6.91
CA ALA A 28 0.88 7.38 -5.90
C ALA A 28 1.12 8.79 -5.32
N LYS A 29 2.37 9.13 -4.98
CA LYS A 29 2.72 10.49 -4.52
C LYS A 29 2.40 11.56 -5.55
N LEU A 30 2.63 11.30 -6.84
CA LEU A 30 2.35 12.25 -7.90
C LEU A 30 0.84 12.50 -8.03
N VAL A 31 0.04 11.43 -8.07
CA VAL A 31 -1.43 11.57 -8.20
C VAL A 31 -2.10 12.12 -6.94
N SER A 32 -1.45 12.02 -5.77
CA SER A 32 -1.93 12.57 -4.49
C SER A 32 -1.37 13.96 -4.14
N SER A 33 -0.61 14.58 -5.05
CA SER A 33 0.09 15.84 -4.76
C SER A 33 -0.84 17.01 -4.43
N ASP A 34 -2.06 16.99 -4.95
CA ASP A 34 -3.10 18.00 -4.70
C ASP A 34 -3.95 17.72 -3.45
N GLY A 35 -3.59 16.68 -2.71
CA GLY A 35 -4.35 16.16 -1.57
C GLY A 35 -4.92 14.78 -1.84
N LEU A 36 -5.36 14.13 -0.77
CA LEU A 36 -5.89 12.78 -0.79
C LEU A 36 -7.07 12.70 0.20
N THR A 37 -8.08 11.92 -0.10
CA THR A 37 -9.09 11.53 0.89
C THR A 37 -8.74 10.19 1.52
N TRP A 38 -9.27 9.90 2.71
CA TRP A 38 -9.09 8.57 3.32
C TRP A 38 -9.67 7.42 2.49
N ILE A 39 -10.68 7.70 1.67
CA ILE A 39 -11.26 6.72 0.74
C ILE A 39 -10.27 6.41 -0.38
N GLU A 40 -9.68 7.45 -0.98
CA GLU A 40 -8.66 7.30 -2.03
C GLU A 40 -7.37 6.66 -1.49
N PHE A 41 -6.98 6.97 -0.26
CA PHE A 41 -5.91 6.24 0.43
C PHE A 41 -6.24 4.75 0.54
N GLY A 42 -7.47 4.39 0.90
CA GLY A 42 -7.93 3.00 0.93
C GLY A 42 -7.85 2.31 -0.43
N ASP A 43 -8.19 3.01 -1.51
CA ASP A 43 -8.06 2.51 -2.88
C ASP A 43 -6.59 2.25 -3.25
N LEU A 44 -5.69 3.20 -2.95
CA LEU A 44 -4.24 3.02 -3.13
C LEU A 44 -3.69 1.85 -2.31
N LEU A 45 -4.15 1.71 -1.07
CA LEU A 45 -3.74 0.61 -0.19
C LEU A 45 -4.14 -0.76 -0.77
N VAL A 46 -5.38 -0.90 -1.22
CA VAL A 46 -5.87 -2.15 -1.83
C VAL A 46 -5.14 -2.45 -3.15
N GLY A 47 -4.91 -1.43 -3.98
CA GLY A 47 -4.14 -1.58 -5.21
C GLY A 47 -2.71 -2.06 -4.95
N LEU A 48 -2.03 -1.48 -3.95
CA LEU A 48 -0.70 -1.91 -3.55
C LEU A 48 -0.69 -3.32 -2.97
N LEU A 49 -1.66 -3.68 -2.11
CA LEU A 49 -1.76 -5.03 -1.54
C LEU A 49 -1.84 -6.09 -2.63
N ARG A 50 -2.65 -5.88 -3.67
CA ARG A 50 -2.73 -6.80 -4.80
C ARG A 50 -1.39 -6.93 -5.52
N LEU A 51 -0.77 -5.79 -5.88
CA LEU A 51 0.52 -5.79 -6.56
C LEU A 51 1.61 -6.50 -5.74
N ALA A 52 1.73 -6.16 -4.45
CA ALA A 52 2.76 -6.68 -3.57
C ALA A 52 2.55 -8.16 -3.24
N ILE A 53 1.29 -8.61 -3.01
CA ILE A 53 1.01 -10.03 -2.77
C ILE A 53 1.32 -10.85 -4.03
N THR A 54 0.90 -10.40 -5.21
CA THR A 54 1.22 -11.07 -6.47
C THR A 54 2.73 -11.16 -6.70
N GLY A 55 3.47 -10.07 -6.45
CA GLY A 55 4.92 -10.08 -6.54
C GLY A 55 5.57 -11.01 -5.52
N ALA A 56 5.06 -11.05 -4.28
CA ALA A 56 5.62 -11.87 -3.22
C ALA A 56 5.36 -13.36 -3.44
N GLU A 57 4.23 -13.73 -4.07
CA GLU A 57 3.94 -15.13 -4.40
C GLU A 57 4.97 -15.71 -5.41
N LEU A 58 5.59 -14.88 -6.26
CA LEU A 58 6.66 -15.29 -7.19
C LEU A 58 7.99 -15.62 -6.50
N LEU A 59 8.17 -15.19 -5.25
CA LEU A 59 9.39 -15.46 -4.50
C LEU A 59 9.35 -16.85 -3.87
N ASP A 60 10.47 -17.56 -3.89
CA ASP A 60 10.62 -18.83 -3.17
C ASP A 60 10.99 -18.56 -1.69
N LEU A 61 10.00 -18.04 -0.95
CA LEU A 61 10.12 -17.65 0.44
C LEU A 61 9.02 -18.27 1.30
N PRO A 62 9.25 -18.49 2.60
CA PRO A 62 8.20 -18.94 3.49
C PRO A 62 7.10 -17.88 3.64
N GLY A 63 5.87 -18.30 3.89
CA GLY A 63 4.70 -17.42 4.01
C GLY A 63 4.87 -16.22 4.98
N PRO A 64 5.47 -16.39 6.17
CA PRO A 64 5.76 -15.29 7.07
C PRO A 64 6.67 -14.21 6.46
N ALA A 65 7.71 -14.61 5.72
CA ALA A 65 8.63 -13.67 5.06
C ALA A 65 7.93 -12.91 3.92
N LYS A 66 7.06 -13.58 3.14
CA LYS A 66 6.23 -12.92 2.12
C LYS A 66 5.31 -11.87 2.74
N LYS A 67 4.67 -12.21 3.87
CA LYS A 67 3.80 -11.28 4.60
C LYS A 67 4.56 -10.04 5.08
N GLU A 68 5.77 -10.23 5.60
CA GLU A 68 6.62 -9.12 6.05
C GLU A 68 6.95 -8.16 4.90
N ILE A 69 7.34 -8.67 3.73
CA ILE A 69 7.59 -7.85 2.53
C ILE A 69 6.36 -7.02 2.13
N VAL A 70 5.17 -7.61 2.17
CA VAL A 70 3.93 -6.88 1.85
C VAL A 70 3.62 -5.81 2.90
N LEU A 71 3.83 -6.10 4.19
CA LEU A 71 3.63 -5.13 5.28
C LEU A 71 4.64 -3.98 5.21
N GLU A 72 5.89 -4.24 4.82
CA GLU A 72 6.88 -3.19 4.55
C GLU A 72 6.45 -2.28 3.41
N ALA A 73 5.90 -2.83 2.33
CA ALA A 73 5.36 -2.04 1.23
C ALA A 73 4.19 -1.15 1.69
N VAL A 74 3.28 -1.68 2.51
CA VAL A 74 2.17 -0.90 3.10
C VAL A 74 2.67 0.22 4.00
N ALA A 75 3.65 -0.07 4.86
CA ALA A 75 4.32 0.93 5.69
C ALA A 75 4.91 2.05 4.83
N ALA A 76 5.65 1.70 3.77
CA ALA A 76 6.27 2.66 2.87
C ALA A 76 5.24 3.54 2.15
N LEU A 77 4.08 2.98 1.75
CA LEU A 77 2.99 3.75 1.18
C LEU A 77 2.42 4.74 2.20
N PHE A 78 2.04 4.26 3.38
CA PHE A 78 1.51 5.12 4.44
C PHE A 78 2.46 6.28 4.76
N ASP A 79 3.74 5.96 4.95
CA ASP A 79 4.76 6.95 5.28
C ASP A 79 5.00 7.98 4.15
N SER A 80 4.64 7.62 2.91
CA SER A 80 4.81 8.46 1.73
C SER A 80 3.61 9.34 1.39
N VAL A 81 2.38 8.89 1.68
CA VAL A 81 1.16 9.58 1.21
C VAL A 81 0.15 9.96 2.30
N ALA A 82 0.28 9.45 3.53
CA ALA A 82 -0.73 9.69 4.56
C ALA A 82 -0.86 11.18 4.94
N ASP A 83 0.23 11.96 4.83
CA ASP A 83 0.20 13.40 5.11
C ASP A 83 -0.69 14.17 4.09
N TYR A 84 -0.87 13.65 2.87
CA TYR A 84 -1.81 14.23 1.89
C TYR A 84 -3.27 14.02 2.27
N ALA A 85 -3.56 13.06 3.16
CA ALA A 85 -4.92 12.74 3.61
C ALA A 85 -5.43 13.64 4.74
N VAL A 86 -4.59 14.58 5.22
CA VAL A 86 -4.86 15.39 6.39
C VAL A 86 -4.94 16.87 6.04
N PRO A 87 -6.05 17.56 6.37
CA PRO A 87 -6.14 19.00 6.25
C PRO A 87 -5.04 19.71 7.03
N THR A 88 -4.46 20.77 6.46
CA THR A 88 -3.34 21.52 7.06
C THR A 88 -3.62 22.02 8.48
N MET A 89 -4.88 22.35 8.78
CA MET A 89 -5.33 22.79 10.11
C MET A 89 -5.20 21.71 11.18
N LEU A 90 -5.20 20.43 10.81
CA LEU A 90 -5.11 19.29 11.72
C LEU A 90 -3.69 18.71 11.85
N LEU A 91 -2.68 19.31 11.21
CA LEU A 91 -1.30 18.81 11.23
C LEU A 91 -0.73 18.60 12.64
N PRO A 92 -0.92 19.51 13.63
CA PRO A 92 -0.39 19.30 14.98
C PRO A 92 -0.97 18.05 15.66
N LEU A 93 -2.28 17.83 15.50
CA LEU A 93 -2.97 16.66 16.03
C LEU A 93 -2.54 15.39 15.27
N TRP A 94 -2.40 15.51 13.95
CA TRP A 94 -1.97 14.41 13.10
C TRP A 94 -0.58 13.91 13.45
N LEU A 95 0.40 14.78 13.70
CA LEU A 95 1.74 14.35 14.09
C LEU A 95 1.74 13.47 15.35
N ALA A 96 0.86 13.77 16.32
CA ALA A 96 0.70 12.95 17.52
C ALA A 96 -0.07 11.63 17.24
N ALA A 97 -1.07 11.67 16.36
CA ALA A 97 -1.90 10.51 16.03
C ALA A 97 -1.25 9.56 14.99
N ARG A 98 -0.32 10.06 14.16
CA ARG A 98 0.26 9.36 13.01
C ARG A 98 0.82 7.98 13.37
N PRO A 99 1.58 7.77 14.46
CA PRO A 99 2.06 6.43 14.82
C PRO A 99 0.93 5.44 15.13
N ALA A 100 -0.14 5.90 15.77
CA ALA A 100 -1.31 5.08 16.10
C ALA A 100 -2.14 4.75 14.85
N VAL A 101 -2.27 5.70 13.93
CA VAL A 101 -2.95 5.43 12.65
C VAL A 101 -2.11 4.50 11.78
N ARG A 102 -0.77 4.65 11.77
CA ARG A 102 0.13 3.72 11.09
C ARG A 102 0.00 2.29 11.61
N SER A 103 -0.03 2.11 12.94
CA SER A 103 -0.20 0.77 13.52
C SER A 103 -1.56 0.17 13.22
N LEU A 104 -2.61 0.99 13.18
CA LEU A 104 -3.96 0.57 12.75
C LEU A 104 -3.99 0.16 11.28
N VAL A 105 -3.37 0.92 10.38
CA VAL A 105 -3.28 0.57 8.96
C VAL A 105 -2.52 -0.74 8.76
N LEU A 106 -1.41 -0.93 9.47
CA LEU A 106 -0.63 -2.17 9.39
C LEU A 106 -1.37 -3.37 9.98
N SER A 107 -2.13 -3.20 11.06
CA SER A 107 -2.94 -4.30 11.62
C SER A 107 -4.08 -4.70 10.68
N LEU A 108 -4.74 -3.72 10.05
CA LEU A 108 -5.74 -3.94 9.01
C LEU A 108 -5.13 -4.64 7.79
N ALA A 109 -3.98 -4.17 7.31
CA ALA A 109 -3.27 -4.79 6.19
C ALA A 109 -2.84 -6.22 6.51
N SER A 110 -2.37 -6.49 7.74
CA SER A 110 -2.03 -7.84 8.20
C SER A 110 -3.24 -8.78 8.10
N GLY A 111 -4.41 -8.35 8.58
CA GLY A 111 -5.64 -9.13 8.45
C GLY A 111 -6.10 -9.29 7.00
N ALA A 112 -5.98 -8.24 6.19
CA ALA A 112 -6.33 -8.27 4.77
C ALA A 112 -5.46 -9.25 3.98
N ILE A 113 -4.15 -9.31 4.25
CA ILE A 113 -3.24 -10.27 3.59
C ILE A 113 -3.68 -11.71 3.87
N GLU A 114 -4.04 -12.04 5.11
CA GLU A 114 -4.49 -13.38 5.48
C GLU A 114 -5.79 -13.79 4.79
N GLN A 115 -6.69 -12.83 4.53
CA GLN A 115 -7.93 -13.07 3.80
C GLN A 115 -7.74 -13.10 2.27
N LEU A 116 -6.84 -12.28 1.74
CA LEU A 116 -6.58 -12.15 0.30
C LEU A 116 -5.74 -13.30 -0.24
N LEU A 117 -4.82 -13.88 0.55
CA LEU A 117 -3.96 -14.98 0.10
C LEU A 117 -4.75 -16.20 -0.40
N PRO A 118 -5.75 -16.74 0.34
CA PRO A 118 -6.58 -17.85 -0.16
C PRO A 118 -7.34 -17.50 -1.43
N LEU A 119 -7.89 -16.27 -1.52
CA LEU A 119 -8.67 -15.82 -2.67
C LEU A 119 -7.81 -15.70 -3.93
N LEU A 120 -6.59 -15.16 -3.80
CA LEU A 120 -5.66 -15.05 -4.92
C LEU A 120 -5.15 -16.42 -5.38
N ARG A 121 -4.92 -17.36 -4.46
CA ARG A 121 -4.56 -18.75 -4.81
C ARG A 121 -5.69 -19.52 -5.46
N ALA A 122 -6.94 -19.25 -5.09
CA ALA A 122 -8.10 -19.88 -5.72
C ALA A 122 -8.40 -19.34 -7.13
N ALA A 123 -7.89 -18.15 -7.45
CA ALA A 123 -8.08 -17.50 -8.75
C ALA A 123 -6.95 -17.78 -9.76
N ALA A 124 -5.83 -18.37 -9.31
CA ALA A 124 -4.68 -18.76 -10.12
C ALA A 124 -4.79 -20.23 -10.57
#